data_AF-A0A2Z4ABN2-F1
#
_entry.id   AF-A0A2Z4ABN2-F1
#
_cell.length_a   1.000
_cell.length_b   1.000
_cell.length_c   1.000
_cell.angle_alpha   90.00
_cell.angle_beta   90.00
_cell.angle_gamma   90.00
#
_symmetry.space_group_name_H-M   'P 1'
#
loop_
_entity.id
_entity.type
_entity.pdbx_description
1 polymer ?
#
loop_
_entity_poly.entity_id
_entity_poly.type
_entity_poly.pdbx_seq_one_letter_code
_entity_poly.pdbx_strand_id
1 'polypeptide(L)'
;MKFKMVPKLLVIQDRFRSIFFRTGTVVLTGLSAVILVIALTEWKLSATVLPDFSSIGDVSAKKRAFLDFLLPIVERENLRILNNRFGVKEIAVRFSEGKPISNGKIKWLKRLAKKYGISVPEKFSMDFSCGC
;
A
#
# COMPACT_ATOMS: atom_id res chain seq x y z
N MET A 1 15.25 -22.54 -28.92
CA MET A 1 14.31 -21.40 -28.82
C MET A 1 14.60 -20.63 -27.53
N LYS A 2 15.12 -19.40 -27.64
CA LYS A 2 15.28 -18.45 -26.53
C LYS A 2 15.06 -17.04 -27.10
N PHE A 3 13.88 -16.47 -26.88
CA PHE A 3 13.66 -15.03 -27.06
C PHE A 3 14.08 -14.34 -25.77
N LYS A 4 15.10 -13.49 -25.86
CA LYS A 4 15.56 -12.63 -24.77
C LYS A 4 15.08 -11.22 -25.08
N MET A 5 14.04 -10.76 -24.37
CA MET A 5 13.65 -9.35 -24.32
C MET A 5 14.54 -8.61 -23.33
N VAL A 6 15.14 -7.50 -23.76
CA VAL A 6 15.34 -6.31 -22.92
C VAL A 6 15.27 -5.07 -23.81
N PRO A 7 14.42 -4.06 -23.50
CA PRO A 7 14.24 -2.89 -24.34
C PRO A 7 15.25 -1.78 -24.05
N LYS A 8 15.69 -1.12 -25.15
CA LYS A 8 16.48 0.12 -25.16
C LYS A 8 15.63 1.27 -24.59
N LEU A 9 16.02 1.79 -23.44
CA LEU A 9 15.49 3.05 -22.92
C LEU A 9 16.65 3.89 -22.38
N LEU A 10 17.49 4.42 -23.27
CA LEU A 10 18.61 5.30 -22.89
C LEU A 10 19.13 6.14 -24.06
N VAL A 11 18.25 6.76 -24.85
CA VAL A 11 18.65 7.81 -25.81
C VAL A 11 17.51 8.82 -26.01
N ILE A 12 17.09 9.51 -24.95
CA ILE A 12 16.19 10.69 -25.06
C ILE A 12 16.59 11.72 -24.00
N GLN A 13 17.86 12.14 -23.98
CA GLN A 13 18.32 13.18 -23.06
C GLN A 13 18.89 14.47 -23.72
N ASP A 14 18.93 14.59 -25.05
CA ASP A 14 19.67 15.72 -25.68
C ASP A 14 18.87 16.61 -26.65
N ARG A 15 17.55 16.79 -26.45
CA ARG A 15 16.79 17.74 -27.30
C ARG A 15 15.85 18.71 -26.57
N PHE A 16 16.16 19.04 -25.31
CA PHE A 16 15.40 20.04 -24.54
C PHE A 16 16.22 21.28 -24.12
N ARG A 17 17.29 21.61 -24.86
CA ARG A 17 18.22 22.71 -24.51
C ARG A 17 18.13 23.96 -25.40
N SER A 18 17.07 24.19 -26.17
CA SER A 18 16.98 25.39 -27.05
C SER A 18 15.64 26.13 -27.11
N ILE A 19 14.62 25.75 -26.33
CA ILE A 19 13.33 26.50 -26.26
C ILE A 19 13.23 27.34 -24.96
N PHE A 20 14.31 27.37 -24.17
CA PHE A 20 14.31 27.95 -22.83
C PHE A 20 15.01 29.32 -22.85
N PHE A 21 14.40 30.40 -23.37
CA PHE A 21 14.93 31.73 -23.01
C PHE A 21 13.98 32.95 -23.00
N ARG A 22 12.75 32.95 -23.55
CA ARG A 22 11.89 34.18 -23.44
C ARG A 22 10.40 34.00 -23.14
N THR A 23 9.86 32.78 -23.14
CA THR A 23 8.43 32.51 -22.88
C THR A 23 8.18 31.57 -21.68
N GLY A 24 9.26 31.09 -21.04
CA GLY A 24 9.21 29.96 -20.10
C GLY A 24 8.73 30.31 -18.68
N THR A 25 8.80 31.57 -18.23
CA THR A 25 8.47 31.91 -16.84
C THR A 25 6.97 31.91 -16.56
N VAL A 26 6.14 32.36 -17.50
CA VAL A 26 4.67 32.48 -17.32
C VAL A 26 3.97 31.12 -17.38
N VAL A 27 4.49 30.18 -18.19
CA VAL A 27 3.88 28.85 -18.35
C VAL A 27 4.22 27.94 -17.16
N LEU A 28 5.43 28.06 -16.60
CA LEU A 28 5.87 27.26 -15.46
C LEU A 28 5.15 27.65 -14.16
N THR A 29 4.88 28.95 -13.96
CA THR A 29 4.11 29.44 -12.80
C THR A 29 2.63 29.08 -12.91
N GLY A 30 2.05 29.11 -14.11
CA GLY A 30 0.67 28.67 -14.34
C GLY A 30 0.47 27.18 -14.02
N LEU A 31 1.37 26.31 -14.50
CA LEU A 31 1.30 24.87 -14.22
C LEU A 31 1.54 24.53 -12.75
N SER A 32 2.45 25.23 -12.06
CA SER A 32 2.66 25.01 -10.62
C SER A 32 1.44 25.46 -9.80
N ALA A 33 0.81 26.58 -10.14
CA ALA A 33 -0.41 27.04 -9.47
C ALA A 33 -1.59 26.06 -9.69
N VAL A 34 -1.72 25.49 -10.90
CA VAL A 34 -2.74 24.48 -11.20
C VAL A 34 -2.48 23.18 -10.42
N ILE A 35 -1.23 22.71 -10.35
CA ILE A 35 -0.86 21.54 -9.54
C ILE A 35 -1.09 21.81 -8.04
N LEU A 36 -0.79 23.02 -7.56
CA LEU A 36 -1.05 23.45 -6.19
C LEU A 36 -2.57 23.47 -5.90
N VAL A 37 -3.39 24.01 -6.80
CA VAL A 37 -4.86 24.02 -6.68
C VAL A 37 -5.42 22.59 -6.67
N ILE A 38 -4.97 21.72 -7.58
CA ILE A 38 -5.39 20.30 -7.64
C ILE A 38 -5.00 19.55 -6.36
N ALA A 39 -3.80 19.80 -5.82
CA ALA A 39 -3.35 19.21 -4.56
C ALA A 39 -4.17 19.69 -3.35
N LEU A 40 -4.66 20.94 -3.39
CA LEU A 40 -5.46 21.54 -2.32
C LEU A 40 -6.94 21.14 -2.36
N THR A 41 -7.47 20.72 -3.52
CA THR A 41 -8.92 20.54 -3.67
C THR A 41 -9.46 19.23 -3.14
N GLU A 42 -8.70 18.13 -3.05
CA GLU A 42 -9.29 16.83 -2.64
C GLU A 42 -8.38 15.90 -1.80
N TRP A 43 -7.71 16.42 -0.77
CA TRP A 43 -7.32 15.54 0.35
C TRP A 43 -8.49 15.36 1.29
N LYS A 44 -9.46 14.52 0.89
CA LYS A 44 -10.45 14.02 1.84
C LYS A 44 -9.75 13.11 2.83
N LEU A 45 -9.30 13.68 3.95
CA LEU A 45 -8.93 12.94 5.14
C LEU A 45 -10.20 12.22 5.59
N SER A 46 -10.38 10.96 5.16
CA SER A 46 -11.52 10.13 5.49
C SER A 46 -11.44 9.70 6.96
N ALA A 47 -11.71 10.65 7.85
CA ALA A 47 -12.14 10.39 9.19
C ALA A 47 -13.60 9.94 9.07
N THR A 48 -13.83 8.63 9.13
CA THR A 48 -15.17 8.05 9.11
C THR A 48 -15.90 8.48 10.39
N VAL A 49 -16.75 9.50 10.29
CA VAL A 49 -17.60 9.95 11.40
C VAL A 49 -18.72 8.93 11.58
N LEU A 50 -18.94 8.47 12.81
CA LEU A 50 -20.01 7.52 13.13
C LEU A 50 -21.39 8.21 12.99
N PRO A 51 -22.26 7.76 12.07
CA PRO A 51 -23.60 8.33 11.93
C PRO A 51 -24.49 7.99 13.13
N ASP A 52 -25.40 8.88 13.50
CA ASP A 52 -26.49 8.55 14.43
C ASP A 52 -27.57 7.73 13.72
N PHE A 53 -27.42 6.41 13.74
CA PHE A 53 -28.37 5.47 13.14
C PHE A 53 -29.77 5.49 13.78
N SER A 54 -29.91 6.05 14.99
CA SER A 54 -31.20 6.13 15.70
C SER A 54 -32.10 7.20 15.10
N SER A 55 -31.50 8.31 14.63
CA SER A 55 -32.22 9.42 13.99
C SER A 55 -32.80 9.10 12.61
N ILE A 56 -32.32 8.03 11.95
CA ILE A 56 -32.76 7.64 10.61
C ILE A 56 -33.97 6.70 10.71
N GLY A 57 -35.16 7.21 10.39
CA GLY A 57 -36.42 6.44 10.44
C GLY A 57 -36.57 5.41 9.30
N ASP A 58 -36.13 5.75 8.09
CA ASP A 58 -36.20 4.85 6.94
C ASP A 58 -35.11 3.76 6.99
N VAL A 59 -35.53 2.50 6.94
CA VAL A 59 -34.64 1.33 6.96
C VAL A 59 -33.71 1.32 5.74
N SER A 60 -34.19 1.77 4.58
CA SER A 60 -33.38 1.79 3.34
C SER A 60 -32.25 2.81 3.45
N ALA A 61 -32.57 4.04 3.87
CA ALA A 61 -31.59 5.08 4.17
C ALA A 61 -30.58 4.65 5.26
N LYS A 62 -31.05 3.98 6.32
CA LYS A 62 -30.19 3.49 7.41
C LYS A 62 -29.16 2.46 6.94
N LYS A 63 -29.58 1.50 6.11
CA LYS A 63 -28.68 0.49 5.52
C LYS A 63 -27.64 1.13 4.61
N ARG A 64 -28.04 2.11 3.80
CA ARG A 64 -27.09 2.86 2.95
C ARG A 64 -26.05 3.57 3.83
N ALA A 65 -26.49 4.34 4.81
CA ALA A 65 -25.59 5.03 5.74
C ALA A 65 -24.64 4.08 6.49
N PHE A 66 -25.13 2.89 6.87
CA PHE A 66 -24.32 1.85 7.51
C PHE A 66 -23.26 1.27 6.58
N LEU A 67 -23.63 0.97 5.32
CA LEU A 67 -22.69 0.47 4.32
C LEU A 67 -21.67 1.54 3.93
N ASP A 68 -22.10 2.78 3.71
CA ASP A 68 -21.22 3.91 3.42
C ASP A 68 -20.21 4.14 4.55
N PHE A 69 -20.62 3.92 5.80
CA PHE A 69 -19.73 3.94 6.96
C PHE A 69 -18.74 2.75 6.97
N LEU A 70 -19.20 1.54 6.69
CA LEU A 70 -18.37 0.33 6.75
C LEU A 70 -17.40 0.16 5.58
N LEU A 71 -17.79 0.53 4.36
CA LEU A 71 -17.02 0.33 3.14
C LEU A 71 -15.55 0.79 3.26
N PRO A 72 -15.24 2.04 3.68
CA PRO A 72 -13.85 2.47 3.80
C PRO A 72 -13.06 1.71 4.87
N ILE A 73 -13.73 1.17 5.90
CA ILE A 73 -13.11 0.36 6.94
C ILE A 73 -12.74 -1.03 6.37
N VAL A 74 -13.66 -1.64 5.63
CA VAL A 74 -13.46 -2.94 4.97
C VAL A 74 -12.34 -2.84 3.93
N GLU A 75 -12.33 -1.79 3.11
CA GLU A 75 -11.27 -1.57 2.12
C GLU A 75 -9.89 -1.46 2.76
N ARG A 76 -9.78 -0.68 3.86
CA ARG A 76 -8.53 -0.54 4.61
C ARG A 76 -8.06 -1.87 5.20
N GLU A 77 -8.98 -2.65 5.75
CA GLU A 77 -8.66 -3.96 6.31
C GLU A 77 -8.26 -4.96 5.21
N ASN A 78 -8.91 -4.92 4.05
CA ASN A 78 -8.53 -5.72 2.88
C ASN A 78 -7.10 -5.44 2.44
N LEU A 79 -6.71 -4.16 2.33
CA LEU A 79 -5.34 -3.77 2.03
C LEU A 79 -4.35 -4.30 3.08
N ARG A 80 -4.72 -4.22 4.36
CA ARG A 80 -3.90 -4.77 5.45
C ARG A 80 -3.71 -6.28 5.35
N ILE A 81 -4.78 -7.01 5.03
CA ILE A 81 -4.74 -8.48 4.82
C ILE A 81 -3.88 -8.82 3.60
N LEU A 82 -4.00 -8.09 2.50
CA LEU A 82 -3.18 -8.28 1.31
C LEU A 82 -1.69 -8.10 1.64
N ASN A 83 -1.33 -7.04 2.34
CA ASN A 83 0.05 -6.81 2.78
C ASN A 83 0.57 -7.95 3.67
N ASN A 84 -0.25 -8.45 4.59
CA ASN A 84 0.13 -9.60 5.41
C ASN A 84 0.38 -10.85 4.56
N ARG A 85 -0.48 -11.12 3.57
CA ARG A 85 -0.33 -12.26 2.66
C ARG A 85 0.95 -12.16 1.83
N PHE A 86 1.25 -11.00 1.28
CA PHE A 86 2.50 -10.78 0.54
C PHE A 86 3.72 -11.03 1.44
N GLY A 87 3.73 -10.49 2.66
CA GLY A 87 4.82 -10.70 3.60
C GLY A 87 5.03 -12.17 3.97
N VAL A 88 3.95 -12.92 4.25
CA VAL A 88 4.04 -14.35 4.57
C VAL A 88 4.55 -15.16 3.36
N LYS A 89 4.04 -14.88 2.16
CA LYS A 89 4.50 -15.56 0.93
C LYS A 89 5.98 -15.30 0.66
N GLU A 90 6.43 -14.06 0.84
CA GLU A 90 7.84 -13.71 0.67
C GLU A 90 8.73 -14.48 1.64
N ILE A 91 8.34 -14.57 2.92
CA ILE A 91 9.07 -15.34 3.92
C ILE A 91 9.08 -16.83 3.54
N ALA A 92 7.95 -17.38 3.09
CA ALA A 92 7.85 -18.79 2.69
C ALA A 92 8.79 -19.12 1.52
N VAL A 93 8.85 -18.27 0.49
CA VAL A 93 9.78 -18.44 -0.63
C VAL A 93 11.23 -18.40 -0.14
N ARG A 94 11.62 -17.37 0.63
CA ARG A 94 13.00 -17.28 1.14
C ARG A 94 13.38 -18.47 2.02
N PHE A 95 12.44 -18.93 2.85
CA PHE A 95 12.63 -20.13 3.66
C PHE A 95 12.84 -21.38 2.81
N SER A 96 12.05 -21.57 1.76
CA SER A 96 12.18 -22.71 0.84
C SER A 96 13.51 -22.70 0.06
N GLU A 97 14.07 -21.52 -0.17
CA GLU A 97 15.39 -21.34 -0.80
C GLU A 97 16.56 -21.45 0.20
N GLY A 98 16.29 -21.76 1.47
CA GLY A 98 17.31 -21.82 2.53
C GLY A 98 17.92 -20.46 2.89
N LYS A 99 17.30 -19.35 2.50
CA LYS A 99 17.83 -18.00 2.74
C LYS A 99 17.53 -17.54 4.17
N PRO A 100 18.43 -16.75 4.78
CA PRO A 100 18.24 -16.20 6.12
C PRO A 100 17.02 -15.28 6.18
N ILE A 101 16.18 -15.43 7.20
CA ILE A 101 15.06 -14.54 7.50
C ILE A 101 15.50 -13.57 8.60
N SER A 102 15.20 -12.28 8.45
CA SER A 102 15.58 -11.28 9.46
C SER A 102 14.74 -11.41 10.74
N ASN A 103 15.36 -11.17 11.90
CA ASN A 103 14.71 -11.24 13.22
C ASN A 103 13.43 -10.38 13.30
N GLY A 104 13.40 -9.24 12.60
CA GLY A 104 12.20 -8.39 12.49
C GLY A 104 11.03 -9.11 11.81
N LYS A 105 11.28 -9.83 10.71
CA LYS A 105 10.25 -10.62 10.00
C LYS A 105 9.77 -11.79 10.85
N ILE A 106 10.65 -12.44 11.60
CA ILE A 106 10.30 -13.51 12.54
C ILE A 106 9.40 -12.99 13.67
N LYS A 107 9.78 -11.87 14.30
CA LYS A 107 8.95 -11.24 15.36
C LYS A 107 7.59 -10.80 14.81
N TRP A 108 7.55 -10.27 13.59
CA TRP A 108 6.31 -9.95 12.91
C TRP A 108 5.44 -11.20 12.65
N LEU A 109 6.02 -12.28 12.14
CA LEU A 109 5.32 -13.55 11.88
C LEU A 109 4.76 -14.17 13.17
N LYS A 110 5.51 -14.14 14.28
CA LYS A 110 5.05 -14.58 15.61
C LYS A 110 3.83 -13.78 16.08
N ARG A 111 3.85 -12.45 15.92
CA ARG A 111 2.69 -11.60 16.23
C ARG A 111 1.49 -11.92 15.33
N LEU A 112 1.74 -12.19 14.05
CA LEU A 112 0.71 -12.55 13.09
C LEU A 112 0.05 -13.88 13.45
N ALA A 113 0.84 -14.91 13.78
CA ALA A 113 0.35 -16.21 14.23
C ALA A 113 -0.52 -16.08 15.49
N LYS A 114 -0.06 -15.31 16.50
CA LYS A 114 -0.84 -15.02 17.71
C LYS A 114 -2.16 -14.32 17.38
N LYS A 115 -2.14 -13.33 16.47
CA LYS A 115 -3.34 -12.58 16.07
C LYS A 115 -4.41 -13.48 15.43
N TYR A 116 -3.99 -14.49 14.65
CA TYR A 116 -4.90 -15.42 14.00
C TYR A 116 -5.14 -16.71 14.80
N GLY A 117 -4.67 -16.79 16.05
CA GLY A 117 -4.88 -17.95 16.92
C GLY A 117 -4.19 -19.24 16.43
N ILE A 118 -3.15 -19.12 15.61
CA ILE A 118 -2.43 -20.28 15.09
C ILE A 118 -1.45 -20.76 16.16
N SER A 119 -1.61 -22.01 16.62
CA SER A 119 -0.64 -22.67 17.49
C SER A 119 0.67 -22.84 16.74
N VAL A 120 1.71 -22.13 17.17
CA VAL A 120 3.06 -22.30 16.63
C VAL A 120 3.63 -23.59 17.25
N PRO A 121 3.86 -24.67 16.48
CA PRO A 121 4.39 -25.89 17.05
C PRO A 121 5.81 -25.64 17.57
N GLU A 122 6.20 -26.35 18.62
CA GLU A 122 7.44 -26.14 19.37
C GLU A 122 8.71 -26.19 18.49
N LYS A 123 8.62 -26.89 17.35
CA LYS A 123 9.66 -26.92 16.31
C LYS A 123 10.00 -25.54 15.73
N PHE A 124 9.10 -24.56 15.84
CA PHE A 124 9.28 -23.16 15.44
C PHE A 124 9.58 -22.21 16.62
N SER A 125 9.57 -22.71 17.87
CA SER A 125 10.01 -21.92 19.04
C SER A 125 11.51 -21.97 19.26
N MET A 126 12.23 -22.93 18.66
CA MET A 126 13.68 -22.93 18.62
C MET A 126 14.17 -21.92 17.57
N ASP A 127 14.59 -20.78 18.10
CA ASP A 127 15.51 -19.80 17.53
C ASP A 127 15.68 -19.83 16.02
N PHE A 128 14.97 -18.91 15.37
CA PHE A 128 15.38 -18.39 14.07
C PHE A 128 16.68 -17.55 14.17
N SER A 129 17.57 -17.90 15.09
CA SER A 129 18.93 -17.39 15.12
C SER A 129 19.63 -18.02 13.94
N CYS A 130 19.52 -17.37 12.80
CA CYS A 130 20.30 -17.71 11.64
C CYS A 130 21.77 -17.77 12.06
N GLY A 131 22.42 -18.91 11.81
CA GLY A 131 23.86 -19.04 11.89
C GLY A 131 24.49 -17.94 11.03
N CYS A 132 25.38 -17.18 11.67
CA CYS A 132 26.44 -16.47 10.98
C CYS A 132 27.39 -17.48 10.33
#